data_AF-A0A1R0LUR0-F1
#
_entry.id   AF-A0A1R0LUR0-F1
#
_cell.length_a   1.000
_cell.length_b   1.000
_cell.length_c   1.000
_cell.angle_alpha   90.00
_cell.angle_beta   90.00
_cell.angle_gamma   90.00
#
_symmetry.space_group_name_H-M   'P 1'
#
loop_
_entity.id
_entity.type
_entity.pdbx_description
1 polymer ?
#
loop_
_entity_poly.entity_id
_entity_poly.type
_entity_poly.pdbx_seq_one_letter_code
_entity_poly.pdbx_strand_id
1 'polypeptide(L)'
;MARRLFAALAVAAGLAATTAVAAPAAQASAPSDCPSTALCAYWGANYTSISGHPMEKVFQDNDDLTMYPNFYYSQGGSLYNHGASCNVTVYTAKYGGGTPYNLNRGTGWASIGSNLPHIESNRWCQY
;
A
#
# COMPACT_ATOMS: atom_id res chain seq x y z
N MET A 1 23.32 -36.80 38.11
CA MET A 1 21.87 -37.01 38.26
C MET A 1 21.32 -35.90 39.16
N ALA A 2 20.40 -35.08 38.63
CA ALA A 2 19.44 -34.13 39.25
C ALA A 2 19.85 -33.32 40.51
N ARG A 3 19.60 -32.01 40.64
CA ARG A 3 18.28 -31.33 40.55
C ARG A 3 18.43 -29.81 40.36
N ARG A 4 17.37 -29.25 39.77
CA ARG A 4 17.12 -27.85 39.40
C ARG A 4 16.94 -26.95 40.63
N LEU A 5 17.35 -25.68 40.50
CA LEU A 5 16.79 -24.56 41.27
C LEU A 5 16.30 -23.50 40.28
N PHE A 6 15.04 -23.12 40.46
CA PHE A 6 14.34 -22.04 39.75
C PHE A 6 14.58 -20.71 40.49
N ALA A 7 14.87 -19.64 39.76
CA ALA A 7 14.69 -18.24 40.18
C ALA A 7 14.51 -17.43 38.88
N ALA A 8 13.29 -17.02 38.50
CA ALA A 8 12.51 -15.87 38.98
C ALA A 8 12.85 -14.56 38.21
N LEU A 9 11.83 -14.14 37.43
CA LEU A 9 11.47 -12.82 36.90
C LEU A 9 12.50 -11.69 36.81
N ALA A 10 12.59 -11.10 35.62
CA ALA A 10 12.56 -9.65 35.47
C ALA A 10 11.74 -9.29 34.20
N VAL A 11 10.51 -8.82 34.43
CA VAL A 11 9.72 -8.09 33.44
C VAL A 11 10.29 -6.68 33.40
N ALA A 12 10.88 -6.27 32.28
CA ALA A 12 11.17 -4.87 32.01
C ALA A 12 10.24 -4.41 30.88
N ALA A 13 9.12 -3.83 31.29
CA ALA A 13 8.24 -3.06 30.42
C ALA A 13 8.94 -1.74 30.06
N GLY A 14 9.38 -1.60 28.80
CA GLY A 14 9.80 -0.34 28.22
C GLY A 14 8.70 0.21 27.31
N LEU A 15 8.02 1.24 27.79
CA LEU A 15 6.95 1.94 27.07
C LEU A 15 7.50 2.80 25.92
N ALA A 16 6.81 2.68 24.78
CA ALA A 16 6.47 3.74 23.83
C ALA A 16 7.60 4.55 23.17
N ALA A 17 8.06 4.04 22.03
CA ALA A 17 8.43 4.88 20.89
C ALA A 17 7.58 4.44 19.69
N THR A 18 6.33 4.91 19.61
CA THR A 18 5.52 4.77 18.39
C THR A 18 5.90 5.88 17.42
N THR A 19 7.14 5.86 16.92
CA THR A 19 7.34 6.34 15.55
C THR A 19 6.72 5.25 14.69
N ALA A 20 5.58 5.55 14.06
CA ALA A 20 4.99 4.70 13.04
C ALA A 20 5.96 4.63 11.85
N VAL A 21 7.00 3.80 11.99
CA VAL A 21 7.72 3.27 10.85
C VAL A 21 6.75 2.32 10.18
N ALA A 22 6.27 2.71 8.99
CA ALA A 22 5.67 1.74 8.09
C ALA A 22 6.66 0.57 8.02
N ALA A 23 6.22 -0.62 8.44
CA ALA A 23 7.02 -1.82 8.31
C ALA A 23 7.49 -1.93 6.86
N PRO A 24 8.74 -2.33 6.59
CA PRO A 24 9.23 -2.43 5.23
C PRO A 24 8.30 -3.35 4.46
N ALA A 25 7.67 -2.83 3.40
CA ALA A 25 6.90 -3.63 2.47
C ALA A 25 7.83 -4.73 1.96
N ALA A 26 7.55 -5.98 2.36
CA ALA A 26 8.23 -7.11 1.76
C ALA A 26 8.04 -6.99 0.25
N GLN A 27 9.12 -7.17 -0.51
CA GLN A 27 9.11 -7.16 -1.97
C GLN A 27 8.17 -8.28 -2.44
N ALA A 28 6.89 -7.95 -2.59
CA ALA A 28 5.94 -8.85 -3.21
C ALA A 28 6.33 -8.92 -4.68
N SER A 29 6.57 -10.13 -5.19
CA SER A 29 6.63 -10.35 -6.63
C SER A 29 5.41 -9.68 -7.27
N ALA A 30 5.61 -8.99 -8.39
CA ALA A 30 4.52 -8.30 -9.07
C ALA A 30 3.37 -9.27 -9.33
N PRO A 31 2.12 -8.89 -9.00
CA PRO A 31 0.96 -9.67 -9.40
C PRO A 31 1.00 -9.91 -10.92
N SER A 32 0.72 -11.13 -11.35
CA SER A 32 0.88 -11.53 -12.75
C SER A 32 0.00 -10.76 -13.73
N ASP A 33 -1.11 -10.20 -13.23
CA ASP A 33 -2.05 -9.39 -13.99
C ASP A 33 -1.71 -7.90 -13.99
N CYS A 34 -0.79 -7.43 -13.15
CA CYS A 34 -0.35 -6.04 -13.13
C CYS A 34 0.75 -5.81 -14.18
N PRO A 35 0.47 -5.13 -15.30
CA PRO A 35 1.45 -4.94 -16.35
C PRO A 35 2.59 -4.03 -15.89
N SER A 36 3.77 -4.24 -16.48
CA SER A 36 4.90 -3.34 -16.31
C SER A 36 4.51 -1.92 -16.72
N THR A 37 5.10 -0.95 -16.02
CA THR A 37 4.88 0.51 -16.13
C THR A 37 3.59 1.05 -15.50
N ALA A 38 2.74 0.20 -14.92
CA ALA A 38 1.46 0.61 -14.35
C ALA A 38 1.46 0.77 -12.82
N LEU A 39 0.52 1.57 -12.33
CA LEU A 39 -0.02 1.46 -10.99
C LEU A 39 -1.31 0.64 -11.06
N CYS A 40 -1.40 -0.43 -10.28
CA CYS A 40 -2.54 -1.36 -10.29
C CYS A 40 -3.30 -1.33 -8.97
N ALA A 41 -4.62 -1.19 -9.04
CA ALA A 41 -5.54 -1.20 -7.92
C ALA A 41 -6.48 -2.39 -7.97
N TYR A 42 -6.63 -3.03 -6.82
CA TYR A 42 -7.45 -4.20 -6.61
C TYR A 42 -8.51 -3.88 -5.55
N TRP A 43 -9.75 -4.28 -5.82
CA TRP A 43 -10.84 -4.12 -4.87
C TRP A 43 -10.63 -4.89 -3.57
N GLY A 44 -10.03 -6.08 -3.65
CA GLY A 44 -9.71 -6.90 -2.49
C GLY A 44 -8.28 -6.71 -2.00
N ALA A 45 -8.05 -7.11 -0.75
CA ALA A 45 -6.71 -7.25 -0.19
C ALA A 45 -5.88 -8.31 -0.93
N ASN A 46 -4.57 -8.29 -0.71
CA ASN A 46 -3.57 -9.23 -1.25
C ASN A 46 -3.62 -9.36 -2.78
N TYR A 47 -3.85 -8.25 -3.48
CA TYR A 47 -3.90 -8.15 -4.94
C TYR A 47 -5.02 -9.01 -5.55
N THR A 48 -6.18 -9.02 -4.90
CA THR A 48 -7.32 -9.86 -5.29
C THR A 48 -8.36 -9.05 -6.08
N SER A 49 -8.61 -9.46 -7.31
CA SER A 49 -9.80 -9.04 -8.06
C SER A 49 -11.03 -9.81 -7.56
N ILE A 50 -12.20 -9.17 -7.51
CA ILE A 50 -13.47 -9.85 -7.19
C ILE A 50 -14.47 -9.73 -8.35
N SER A 51 -15.56 -10.49 -8.29
CA SER A 51 -16.63 -10.40 -9.30
C SER A 51 -17.17 -8.97 -9.38
N GLY A 52 -17.22 -8.41 -10.59
CA GLY A 52 -17.63 -7.02 -10.85
C GLY A 52 -16.54 -5.97 -10.63
N HIS A 53 -15.40 -6.33 -10.05
CA HIS A 53 -14.28 -5.44 -9.80
C HIS A 53 -12.95 -6.09 -10.20
N PRO A 54 -12.68 -6.21 -11.52
CA PRO A 54 -11.37 -6.64 -11.99
C PRO A 54 -10.31 -5.60 -11.61
N MET A 55 -9.03 -6.00 -11.63
CA MET A 55 -7.91 -5.08 -11.44
C MET A 55 -8.00 -3.89 -12.40
N GLU A 56 -7.80 -2.70 -11.85
CA GLU A 56 -7.72 -1.45 -12.60
C GLU A 56 -6.29 -0.97 -12.64
N LYS A 57 -5.89 -0.36 -13.76
CA LYS A 57 -4.54 0.11 -13.98
C LYS A 57 -4.54 1.51 -14.55
N VAL A 58 -3.57 2.30 -14.11
CA VAL A 58 -3.29 3.61 -14.67
C VAL A 58 -1.81 3.78 -14.94
N PHE A 59 -1.52 4.68 -15.86
CA PHE A 59 -0.18 5.02 -16.30
C PHE A 59 0.02 6.52 -16.15
N GLN A 60 1.27 6.97 -16.03
CA GLN A 60 1.62 8.38 -15.94
C GLN A 60 0.85 9.12 -14.82
N ASP A 61 0.98 10.43 -14.79
CA ASP A 61 0.24 11.27 -13.85
C ASP A 61 -1.23 11.33 -14.26
N ASN A 62 -2.13 11.21 -13.27
CA ASN A 62 -3.56 11.32 -13.49
C ASN A 62 -4.12 12.38 -12.54
N ASP A 63 -4.82 13.35 -13.09
CA ASP A 63 -5.46 14.43 -12.34
C ASP A 63 -6.76 14.00 -11.66
N ASP A 64 -7.43 13.00 -12.21
CA ASP A 64 -8.70 12.52 -11.72
C ASP A 64 -8.77 11.01 -11.91
N LEU A 65 -8.93 10.27 -10.81
CA LEU A 65 -9.11 8.83 -10.77
C LEU A 65 -10.48 8.43 -10.23
N THR A 66 -11.39 9.40 -9.99
CA THR A 66 -12.69 9.15 -9.36
C THR A 66 -13.63 8.27 -10.21
N MET A 67 -13.32 8.12 -11.51
CA MET A 67 -14.02 7.21 -12.42
C MET A 67 -13.60 5.74 -12.29
N TYR A 68 -12.52 5.43 -11.56
CA TYR A 68 -11.99 4.09 -11.37
C TYR A 68 -12.36 3.55 -9.97
N PRO A 69 -13.38 2.66 -9.85
CA PRO A 69 -13.87 2.20 -8.56
C PRO A 69 -12.83 1.62 -7.60
N ASN A 70 -11.80 0.92 -8.07
CA ASN A 70 -10.79 0.31 -7.19
C ASN A 70 -9.82 1.35 -6.62
N PHE A 71 -9.64 2.48 -7.32
CA PHE A 71 -8.91 3.63 -6.79
C PHE A 71 -9.81 4.47 -5.88
N TYR A 72 -11.03 4.77 -6.33
CA TYR A 72 -11.94 5.59 -5.56
C TYR A 72 -12.38 4.90 -4.27
N TYR A 73 -12.71 3.60 -4.26
CA TYR A 73 -13.06 2.85 -3.06
C TYR A 73 -11.90 1.96 -2.58
N SER A 74 -10.75 2.60 -2.33
CA SER A 74 -9.49 1.89 -2.07
C SER A 74 -9.39 1.21 -0.70
N GLN A 75 -10.10 1.68 0.34
CA GLN A 75 -10.01 1.09 1.68
C GLN A 75 -10.39 -0.39 1.67
N GLY A 76 -9.56 -1.23 2.30
CA GLY A 76 -9.71 -2.68 2.33
C GLY A 76 -9.20 -3.39 1.06
N GLY A 77 -8.94 -2.63 -0.01
CA GLY A 77 -8.32 -3.11 -1.24
C GLY A 77 -6.80 -3.21 -1.13
N SER A 78 -6.13 -3.27 -2.28
CA SER A 78 -4.68 -3.31 -2.38
C SER A 78 -4.16 -2.59 -3.62
N LEU A 79 -2.90 -2.16 -3.56
CA LEU A 79 -2.27 -1.35 -4.60
C LEU A 79 -0.86 -1.87 -4.89
N TYR A 80 -0.46 -1.96 -6.16
CA TYR A 80 0.89 -2.36 -6.54
C TYR A 80 1.50 -1.39 -7.57
N ASN A 81 2.72 -0.92 -7.29
CA ASN A 81 3.47 -0.06 -8.18
C ASN A 81 4.43 -0.91 -9.04
N HIS A 82 4.01 -1.19 -10.28
CA HIS A 82 4.84 -1.84 -11.28
C HIS A 82 5.46 -0.83 -12.26
N GLY A 83 5.68 0.41 -11.83
CA GLY A 83 6.18 1.51 -12.66
C GLY A 83 7.51 1.24 -13.35
N ALA A 84 7.80 2.01 -14.41
CA ALA A 84 8.99 1.81 -15.24
C ALA A 84 10.28 2.09 -14.45
N SER A 85 10.40 3.29 -13.88
CA SER A 85 11.65 3.77 -13.26
C SER A 85 11.47 4.54 -11.95
N CYS A 86 10.24 4.89 -11.57
CA CYS A 86 9.98 5.80 -10.46
C CYS A 86 8.99 5.26 -9.44
N ASN A 87 9.08 5.81 -8.24
CA ASN A 87 8.04 5.72 -7.24
C ASN A 87 6.79 6.50 -7.67
N VAL A 88 5.67 6.21 -7.01
CA VAL A 88 4.41 6.93 -7.20
C VAL A 88 3.94 7.51 -5.87
N THR A 89 3.36 8.69 -5.93
CA THR A 89 2.58 9.29 -4.83
C THR A 89 1.12 9.28 -5.25
N VAL A 90 0.27 8.71 -4.40
CA VAL A 90 -1.19 8.78 -4.56
C VAL A 90 -1.78 9.79 -3.58
N TYR A 91 -2.90 10.36 -3.95
CA TYR A 91 -3.48 11.51 -3.29
C TYR A 91 -4.96 11.27 -2.99
N THR A 92 -5.42 11.75 -1.84
CA THR A 92 -6.82 11.63 -1.42
C THR A 92 -7.77 12.60 -2.12
N ALA A 93 -7.26 13.52 -2.95
CA ALA A 93 -8.07 14.43 -3.76
C ALA A 93 -7.51 14.54 -5.18
N LYS A 94 -8.33 15.04 -6.11
CA LYS A 94 -7.94 15.34 -7.50
C LYS A 94 -6.75 16.31 -7.59
N TYR A 95 -6.11 16.34 -8.75
CA TYR A 95 -5.05 17.28 -9.14
C TYR A 95 -3.81 17.30 -8.22
N GLY A 96 -3.51 16.18 -7.55
CA GLY A 96 -2.42 16.09 -6.58
C GLY A 96 -2.72 16.79 -5.25
N GLY A 97 -4.00 16.98 -4.91
CA GLY A 97 -4.44 17.59 -3.67
C GLY A 97 -4.63 16.59 -2.53
N GLY A 98 -4.86 17.10 -1.31
CA GLY A 98 -5.14 16.26 -0.15
C GLY A 98 -3.88 15.59 0.42
N THR A 99 -4.07 14.49 1.16
CA THR A 99 -2.98 13.81 1.86
C THR A 99 -2.18 12.93 0.88
N PRO A 100 -0.85 13.09 0.78
CA PRO A 100 0.00 12.26 -0.06
C PRO A 100 0.34 10.93 0.62
N TYR A 101 0.37 9.86 -0.18
CA TYR A 101 0.86 8.54 0.23
C TYR A 101 1.84 7.99 -0.80
N ASN A 102 3.05 7.71 -0.32
CA ASN A 102 4.18 7.30 -1.14
C ASN A 102 4.25 5.77 -1.26
N LEU A 103 4.23 5.28 -2.50
CA LEU A 103 4.41 3.86 -2.82
C LEU A 103 5.65 3.64 -3.70
N ASN A 104 6.63 2.93 -3.13
CA ASN A 104 7.89 2.63 -3.80
C ASN A 104 7.69 1.73 -5.01
N ARG A 105 8.51 1.92 -6.04
CA ARG A 105 8.52 1.08 -7.23
C ARG A 105 8.83 -0.38 -6.89
N GLY A 106 8.11 -1.32 -7.51
CA GLY A 106 8.30 -2.75 -7.31
C GLY A 106 7.80 -3.24 -5.95
N THR A 107 6.93 -2.45 -5.31
CA THR A 107 6.30 -2.79 -4.04
C THR A 107 4.80 -2.56 -4.12
N GLY A 108 4.08 -3.03 -3.11
CA GLY A 108 2.64 -2.80 -3.00
C GLY A 108 2.17 -2.77 -1.56
N TRP A 109 0.97 -2.23 -1.38
CA TRP A 109 0.21 -2.33 -0.14
C TRP A 109 -0.78 -3.48 -0.29
N ALA A 110 -0.52 -4.59 0.42
CA ALA A 110 -1.41 -5.75 0.40
C ALA A 110 -2.76 -5.48 1.09
N SER A 111 -2.87 -4.44 1.91
CA SER A 111 -4.14 -3.98 2.45
C SER A 111 -4.08 -2.47 2.69
N ILE A 112 -5.10 -1.74 2.23
CA ILE A 112 -5.23 -0.30 2.42
C ILE A 112 -6.09 -0.02 3.66
N GLY A 113 -5.53 0.74 4.60
CA GLY A 113 -6.20 1.11 5.85
C GLY A 113 -7.21 2.25 5.68
N SER A 114 -7.94 2.55 6.76
CA SER A 114 -8.97 3.60 6.79
C SER A 114 -8.43 5.03 6.63
N ASN A 115 -7.12 5.21 6.71
CA ASN A 115 -6.47 6.50 6.48
C ASN A 115 -6.42 6.91 4.99
N LEU A 116 -6.63 5.96 4.09
CA LEU A 116 -6.69 6.18 2.63
C LEU A 116 -7.99 5.57 2.08
N PRO A 117 -9.15 6.20 2.35
CA PRO A 117 -10.44 5.70 1.85
C PRO A 117 -10.57 5.83 0.33
N HIS A 118 -10.04 6.92 -0.22
CA HIS A 118 -10.13 7.27 -1.63
C HIS A 118 -8.76 7.64 -2.18
N ILE A 119 -8.45 7.12 -3.37
CA ILE A 119 -7.34 7.59 -4.22
C ILE A 119 -7.95 8.31 -5.41
N GLU A 120 -7.74 9.61 -5.51
CA GLU A 120 -8.38 10.45 -6.53
C GLU A 120 -7.38 11.03 -7.55
N SER A 121 -6.08 10.99 -7.27
CA SER A 121 -5.06 11.35 -8.26
C SER A 121 -3.71 10.70 -7.92
N ASN A 122 -2.79 10.68 -8.88
CA ASN A 122 -1.43 10.19 -8.66
C ASN A 122 -0.39 11.04 -9.41
N ARG A 123 0.84 11.01 -8.89
CA ARG A 123 2.03 11.62 -9.52
C ARG A 123 3.22 10.68 -9.44
N TRP A 124 3.99 10.60 -10.52
CA TRP A 124 5.21 9.80 -10.59
C TRP A 124 6.46 10.63 -10.38
N CYS A 125 7.55 9.96 -9.97
CA CYS A 125 8.90 10.55 -9.89
C CYS A 125 9.01 11.78 -8.98
N GLN A 126 8.22 11.85 -7.90
CA GLN A 126 8.25 13.00 -6.99
C GLN A 126 9.32 12.90 -5.88
N TYR A 127 9.96 11.73 -5.70
CA TYR A 127 10.98 11.48 -4.68
C TYR A 127 11.89 10.29 -5.02
#